data_AF-A0AAU9Y2T2-F1
#
_entry.id   AF-A0AAU9Y2T2-F1
#
_cell.length_a   1.000
_cell.length_b   1.000
_cell.length_c   1.000
_cell.angle_alpha   90.00
_cell.angle_beta   90.00
_cell.angle_gamma   90.00
#
_symmetry.space_group_name_H-M   'P 1'
#
loop_
_entity.id
_entity.type
_entity.pdbx_description
1 polymer ?
#
loop_
_entity_poly.entity_id
_entity_poly.type
_entity_poly.pdbx_seq_one_letter_code
_entity_poly.pdbx_strand_id
1 'polypeptide(L)'
;MILTVCLGGLEGMYVEGWTFVEGFYAWFATLSTLGYGDYVPGWSVLLQVEESSNPKSQLNLVLIIFISALPSMAALCVVAGFLNSLAETIEELKKIKSNARNLFLGHHNKIMETGSTYSNEAICGSRRARSATL
;
A
#
# COMPACT_ATOMS: atom_id res chain seq x y z
N MET A 1 -5.64 -8.83 6.82
CA MET A 1 -4.22 -8.99 6.45
C MET A 1 -3.44 -9.77 7.51
N ILE A 2 -3.31 -9.33 8.77
CA ILE A 2 -2.52 -10.09 9.77
C ILE A 2 -3.15 -11.46 10.08
N LEU A 3 -4.45 -11.50 10.36
CA LEU A 3 -5.15 -12.75 10.68
C LEU A 3 -5.08 -13.77 9.54
N THR A 4 -5.21 -13.33 8.28
CA THR A 4 -5.12 -14.20 7.10
C THR A 4 -3.73 -14.79 6.94
N VAL A 5 -2.66 -14.03 7.24
CA VAL A 5 -1.28 -14.53 7.21
C VAL A 5 -1.03 -15.49 8.38
N CYS A 6 -1.54 -15.20 9.58
CA CYS A 6 -1.42 -16.11 10.73
C CYS A 6 -2.10 -17.47 10.47
N LEU A 7 -3.27 -17.47 9.83
CA LEU A 7 -3.96 -18.70 9.44
C LEU A 7 -3.13 -19.52 8.44
N GLY A 8 -2.57 -18.86 7.43
CA GLY A 8 -1.64 -19.52 6.50
C GLY A 8 -0.38 -20.04 7.20
N GLY A 9 0.16 -19.30 8.17
CA GLY A 9 1.29 -19.77 8.97
C GLY A 9 0.99 -21.05 9.76
N LEU A 10 -0.21 -21.16 10.33
CA LEU A 10 -0.68 -22.39 10.97
C LEU A 10 -0.85 -23.51 9.95
N GLU A 11 -1.44 -23.22 8.78
CA GLU A 11 -1.56 -24.20 7.70
C GLU A 11 -0.20 -24.76 7.27
N GLY A 12 0.81 -23.89 7.06
CA GLY A 12 2.17 -24.31 6.72
C GLY A 12 2.82 -25.20 7.78
N MET A 13 2.52 -24.99 9.06
CA MET A 13 3.00 -25.89 10.13
C MET A 13 2.41 -27.29 10.04
N TYR A 14 1.11 -27.40 9.76
CA TYR A 14 0.42 -28.69 9.75
C TYR A 14 0.57 -29.44 8.43
N VAL A 15 0.61 -28.74 7.30
CA VAL A 15 0.63 -29.33 5.95
C VAL A 15 2.05 -29.58 5.48
N GLU A 16 2.94 -28.60 5.65
CA GLU A 16 4.30 -28.64 5.10
C GLU A 16 5.36 -28.97 6.16
N GLY A 17 4.96 -29.02 7.44
CA GLY A 17 5.88 -29.29 8.56
C GLY A 17 6.84 -28.13 8.85
N TRP A 18 6.55 -26.93 8.36
CA TRP A 18 7.35 -25.74 8.61
C TRP A 18 7.19 -25.23 10.05
N THR A 19 8.11 -24.39 10.52
CA THR A 19 7.86 -23.61 11.73
C THR A 19 6.78 -22.55 11.49
N PHE A 20 6.13 -22.06 12.55
CA PHE A 20 5.12 -20.99 12.43
C PHE A 20 5.67 -19.76 11.68
N VAL A 21 6.93 -19.40 11.95
CA VAL A 21 7.57 -18.22 11.38
C VAL A 21 7.84 -18.41 9.89
N GLU A 22 8.31 -19.60 9.48
CA GLU A 22 8.49 -19.95 8.07
C GLU A 22 7.16 -19.96 7.32
N GLY A 23 6.12 -20.55 7.90
CA GLY A 23 4.77 -20.52 7.32
C GLY A 23 4.19 -19.11 7.23
N PHE A 24 4.36 -18.30 8.27
CA PHE A 24 3.93 -16.90 8.29
C PHE A 24 4.67 -16.11 7.19
N TYR A 25 5.98 -16.31 7.07
CA TYR A 25 6.80 -15.71 6.02
C TYR A 25 6.34 -16.11 4.62
N ALA A 26 6.11 -17.40 4.38
CA ALA A 26 5.66 -17.91 3.09
C ALA A 26 4.34 -17.26 2.67
N TRP A 27 3.33 -17.29 3.54
CA TRP A 27 2.02 -16.69 3.25
C TRP A 27 2.05 -15.17 3.15
N PHE A 28 2.88 -14.51 3.94
CA PHE A 28 3.12 -13.07 3.77
C PHE A 28 3.72 -12.77 2.39
N ALA A 29 4.76 -13.49 1.98
CA ALA A 29 5.44 -13.31 0.68
C ALA A 29 4.51 -13.62 -0.50
N THR A 30 3.65 -14.64 -0.38
CA THR A 30 2.64 -14.98 -1.38
C THR A 30 1.56 -13.90 -1.48
N LEU A 31 0.96 -13.47 -0.36
CA LEU A 31 -0.15 -12.51 -0.37
C LEU A 31 0.28 -11.07 -0.68
N SER A 32 1.54 -10.73 -0.38
CA SER A 32 2.15 -9.48 -0.83
C SER A 32 2.62 -9.51 -2.28
N THR A 33 2.44 -10.64 -2.98
CA THR A 33 2.87 -10.85 -4.37
C THR A 33 4.38 -10.72 -4.60
N LEU A 34 5.19 -10.85 -3.53
CA LEU A 34 6.65 -10.86 -3.62
C LEU A 34 7.13 -12.16 -4.29
N GLY A 35 6.62 -13.30 -3.83
CA GLY A 35 6.80 -14.60 -4.48
C GLY A 35 8.25 -15.04 -4.71
N TYR A 36 9.12 -14.95 -3.70
CA TYR A 36 10.53 -15.34 -3.81
C TYR A 36 10.75 -16.79 -4.26
N GLY A 37 9.81 -17.70 -3.92
CA GLY A 37 9.81 -19.09 -4.37
C GLY A 37 10.68 -20.04 -3.53
N ASP A 38 11.25 -19.56 -2.43
CA ASP A 38 11.96 -20.36 -1.43
C ASP A 38 11.01 -21.20 -0.56
N TYR A 39 9.82 -20.66 -0.25
CA TYR A 39 8.71 -21.39 0.37
C TYR A 39 7.45 -21.26 -0.49
N VAL A 40 6.94 -22.39 -0.98
CA VAL A 40 5.76 -22.44 -1.85
C VAL A 40 4.66 -23.26 -1.17
N PRO A 41 3.61 -22.62 -0.63
CA PRO A 41 2.51 -23.31 0.03
C PRO A 41 1.80 -24.28 -0.94
N GLY A 42 1.59 -25.54 -0.52
CA GLY A 42 0.90 -26.55 -1.31
C GLY A 42 1.79 -27.28 -2.32
N TRP A 43 3.09 -27.04 -2.31
CA TRP A 43 4.04 -27.70 -3.22
C TRP A 43 4.14 -29.21 -2.95
N SER A 44 4.19 -29.61 -1.68
CA SER A 44 4.23 -31.03 -1.31
C SER A 44 2.94 -31.77 -1.69
N VAL A 45 1.80 -31.08 -1.68
CA VAL A 45 0.50 -31.61 -2.11
C VAL A 45 0.45 -31.79 -3.62
N LEU A 46 1.02 -30.84 -4.39
CA LEU A 46 1.12 -30.94 -5.85
C LEU A 46 2.03 -32.08 -6.32
N LEU A 47 3.13 -32.34 -5.63
CA LEU A 47 4.05 -33.43 -5.99
C LEU A 47 3.46 -34.82 -5.77
N GLN A 48 2.75 -35.05 -4.65
CA GLN A 48 2.11 -36.34 -4.34
C GLN A 48 1.03 -36.76 -5.35
N VAL A 49 0.52 -35.76 -6.06
CA VAL A 49 -0.55 -35.90 -7.03
C VAL A 49 -0.04 -36.42 -8.39
N GLU A 50 1.17 -36.03 -8.80
CA GLU A 50 1.73 -36.37 -10.12
C GLU A 50 2.05 -37.88 -10.23
N GLU A 51 2.36 -38.52 -9.11
CA GLU A 51 2.66 -39.95 -9.03
C GLU A 51 1.40 -40.84 -9.20
N SER A 52 0.20 -40.30 -8.97
CA SER A 52 -1.05 -41.07 -8.96
C SER A 52 -1.74 -41.10 -10.33
N SER A 53 -1.22 -41.91 -11.27
CA SER A 53 -1.73 -42.07 -12.65
C SER A 53 -3.03 -42.91 -12.79
N ASN A 54 -4.11 -42.55 -12.09
CA ASN A 54 -5.41 -43.25 -12.18
C ASN A 54 -6.51 -42.30 -12.71
N PRO A 55 -7.39 -42.66 -13.65
CA PRO A 55 -8.42 -41.75 -14.17
C PRO A 55 -9.41 -41.19 -13.11
N LYS A 56 -9.55 -41.82 -11.94
CA LYS A 56 -10.28 -41.23 -10.78
C LYS A 56 -9.49 -40.13 -10.06
N SER A 57 -8.16 -40.12 -10.18
CA SER A 57 -7.30 -39.11 -9.57
C SER A 57 -7.44 -37.75 -10.25
N GLN A 58 -7.80 -37.68 -11.53
CA GLN A 58 -8.04 -36.43 -12.28
C GLN A 58 -9.12 -35.54 -11.62
N LEU A 59 -10.22 -36.14 -11.13
CA LEU A 59 -11.27 -35.38 -10.44
C LEU A 59 -10.83 -34.97 -9.03
N ASN A 60 -10.13 -35.84 -8.30
CA ASN A 60 -9.54 -35.49 -7.01
C ASN A 60 -8.52 -34.34 -7.16
N LEU A 61 -7.79 -34.34 -8.25
CA LEU A 61 -6.82 -33.33 -8.63
C LEU A 61 -7.45 -31.94 -8.79
N VAL A 62 -8.46 -31.87 -9.64
CA VAL A 62 -9.22 -30.63 -9.88
C VAL A 62 -9.85 -30.14 -8.58
N LEU A 63 -10.38 -31.05 -7.75
CA LEU A 63 -10.90 -30.72 -6.43
C LEU A 63 -9.85 -30.17 -5.47
N ILE A 64 -8.67 -30.79 -5.38
CA ILE A 64 -7.57 -30.33 -4.52
C ILE A 64 -7.11 -28.94 -4.95
N ILE A 65 -6.92 -28.72 -6.25
CA ILE A 65 -6.54 -27.41 -6.79
C ILE A 65 -7.62 -26.37 -6.53
N PHE A 66 -8.91 -26.71 -6.69
CA PHE A 66 -10.01 -25.80 -6.37
C PHE A 66 -10.06 -25.46 -4.87
N ILE A 67 -9.90 -26.46 -4.01
CA ILE A 67 -9.95 -26.31 -2.56
C ILE A 67 -8.79 -25.45 -2.05
N SER A 68 -7.60 -25.52 -2.66
CA SER A 68 -6.45 -24.69 -2.28
C SER A 68 -6.47 -23.30 -2.93
N ALA A 69 -6.97 -23.19 -4.17
CA ALA A 69 -7.03 -21.91 -4.89
C ALA A 69 -8.10 -20.96 -4.33
N LEU A 70 -9.28 -21.46 -3.94
CA LEU A 70 -10.38 -20.63 -3.45
C LEU A 70 -10.03 -19.82 -2.18
N PRO A 71 -9.43 -20.42 -1.13
CA PRO A 71 -8.96 -19.68 0.06
C PRO A 71 -7.88 -18.66 -0.28
N SER A 72 -6.95 -19.01 -1.17
CA SER A 72 -5.88 -18.12 -1.62
C SER A 72 -6.43 -16.88 -2.31
N MET A 73 -7.44 -17.04 -3.17
CA MET A 73 -8.15 -15.93 -3.81
C MET A 73 -8.89 -15.06 -2.78
N ALA A 74 -9.60 -15.66 -1.82
CA ALA A 74 -10.28 -14.92 -0.77
C ALA A 74 -9.29 -14.13 0.11
N ALA A 75 -8.13 -14.71 0.42
CA ALA A 75 -7.07 -14.05 1.17
C ALA A 75 -6.50 -12.85 0.39
N LEU A 76 -6.25 -13.01 -0.92
CA LEU A 76 -5.83 -11.90 -1.79
C LEU A 76 -6.88 -10.79 -1.86
N CYS A 77 -8.18 -11.11 -1.89
CA CYS A 77 -9.25 -10.10 -1.83
C CYS A 77 -9.21 -9.29 -0.52
N VAL A 78 -8.94 -9.93 0.62
CA VAL A 78 -8.79 -9.23 1.91
C VAL A 78 -7.57 -8.29 1.87
N VAL A 79 -6.47 -8.71 1.25
CA VAL A 79 -5.29 -7.85 1.08
C VAL A 79 -5.59 -6.69 0.12
N ALA A 80 -6.24 -6.95 -1.00
CA ALA A 80 -6.64 -5.92 -1.97
C ALA A 80 -7.57 -4.87 -1.32
N GLY A 81 -8.54 -5.29 -0.52
CA GLY A 81 -9.41 -4.37 0.23
C GLY A 81 -8.63 -3.49 1.21
N PHE A 82 -7.64 -4.07 1.91
CA PHE A 82 -6.75 -3.30 2.78
C PHE A 82 -5.91 -2.28 2.00
N LEU A 83 -5.31 -2.70 0.88
CA LEU A 83 -4.52 -1.81 0.02
C LEU A 83 -5.38 -0.69 -0.58
N ASN A 84 -6.63 -0.95 -0.94
CA ASN A 84 -7.55 0.06 -1.45
C ASN A 84 -7.85 1.13 -0.40
N SER A 85 -8.19 0.74 0.83
CA SER A 85 -8.42 1.69 1.94
C SER A 85 -7.16 2.49 2.28
N LEU A 86 -5.99 1.85 2.23
CA LEU A 86 -4.71 2.52 2.42
C LEU A 86 -4.41 3.51 1.30
N ALA A 87 -4.66 3.15 0.05
CA ALA A 87 -4.47 4.03 -1.11
C ALA A 87 -5.34 5.28 -1.00
N GLU A 88 -6.63 5.11 -0.65
CA GLU A 88 -7.56 6.22 -0.41
C GLU A 88 -7.07 7.15 0.71
N THR A 89 -6.60 6.58 1.83
CA THR A 89 -6.03 7.36 2.93
C THR A 89 -4.80 8.17 2.46
N ILE A 90 -3.91 7.56 1.66
CA ILE A 90 -2.72 8.23 1.12
C ILE A 90 -3.12 9.39 0.19
N GLU A 91 -4.16 9.23 -0.62
CA GLU A 91 -4.67 10.28 -1.50
C GLU A 91 -5.23 11.47 -0.71
N GLU A 92 -6.01 11.21 0.34
CA GLU A 92 -6.50 12.26 1.24
C GLU A 92 -5.35 12.98 1.95
N LEU A 93 -4.32 12.26 2.41
CA LEU A 93 -3.15 12.89 2.99
C LEU A 93 -2.38 13.74 1.98
N LYS A 94 -2.30 13.32 0.71
CA LYS A 94 -1.70 14.13 -0.37
C LYS A 94 -2.51 15.40 -0.62
N LYS A 95 -3.85 15.34 -0.62
CA LYS A 95 -4.72 16.52 -0.77
C LYS A 95 -4.52 17.50 0.38
N ILE A 96 -4.54 17.03 1.63
CA ILE A 96 -4.31 17.86 2.82
C ILE A 96 -2.93 18.52 2.75
N LYS A 97 -1.88 17.73 2.45
CA LYS A 97 -0.51 18.25 2.32
C LYS A 97 -0.40 19.28 1.19
N SER A 98 -1.06 19.07 0.06
CA SER A 98 -1.09 20.01 -1.05
C SER A 98 -1.77 21.33 -0.66
N ASN A 99 -2.95 21.25 -0.03
CA ASN A 99 -3.69 22.42 0.45
C ASN A 99 -2.90 23.22 1.50
N ALA A 100 -2.26 22.54 2.45
CA ALA A 100 -1.41 23.18 3.46
C ALA A 100 -0.21 23.91 2.82
N ARG A 101 0.44 23.31 1.82
CA ARG A 101 1.51 23.97 1.05
C ARG A 101 1.00 25.21 0.31
N ASN A 102 -0.15 25.11 -0.36
CA ASN A 102 -0.74 26.24 -1.08
C ASN A 102 -1.12 27.39 -0.15
N LEU A 103 -1.67 27.09 1.03
CA LEU A 103 -1.99 28.10 2.06
C LEU A 103 -0.72 28.80 2.58
N PHE A 104 0.34 28.03 2.84
CA PHE A 104 1.62 28.59 3.31
C PHE A 104 2.26 29.51 2.25
N LEU A 105 2.26 29.09 0.99
CA LEU A 105 2.75 29.91 -0.13
C LEU A 105 1.89 31.15 -0.34
N GLY A 106 0.56 31.04 -0.21
CA GLY A 106 -0.37 32.17 -0.31
C GLY A 106 -0.12 33.21 0.79
N HIS A 107 0.10 32.78 2.03
CA HIS A 107 0.45 33.68 3.13
C HIS A 107 1.79 34.39 2.87
N HIS A 108 2.79 33.67 2.38
CA HIS A 108 4.09 34.27 2.04
C HIS A 108 4.00 35.28 0.89
N ASN A 109 3.21 34.98 -0.15
CA ASN A 109 3.01 35.90 -1.27
C ASN A 109 2.31 37.19 -0.82
N LYS A 110 1.30 37.06 0.05
CA LYS A 110 0.57 38.21 0.60
C LYS A 110 1.47 39.12 1.43
N ILE A 111 2.37 38.58 2.24
CA ILE A 111 3.35 39.37 3.00
C ILE A 111 4.28 40.16 2.05
N MET A 112 4.79 39.53 0.98
CA MET A 112 5.67 40.20 0.03
C MET A 112 4.97 41.32 -0.74
N GLU A 113 3.72 41.12 -1.17
CA GLU A 113 2.93 42.20 -1.79
C GLU A 113 2.70 43.36 -0.84
N THR A 114 2.29 43.06 0.40
CA THR A 114 2.01 44.12 1.38
C THR A 114 3.28 44.92 1.70
N GLY A 115 4.42 44.26 1.86
CA GLY A 115 5.72 44.92 2.06
C GLY A 115 6.17 45.78 0.87
N SER A 116 5.92 45.32 -0.35
CA SER A 116 6.20 46.10 -1.56
C SER A 116 5.34 47.36 -1.64
N THR A 117 4.04 47.25 -1.34
CA THR A 117 3.11 48.39 -1.36
C THR A 117 3.50 49.46 -0.34
N TYR A 118 3.80 49.09 0.91
CA TYR A 118 4.27 50.03 1.93
C TYR A 118 5.58 50.73 1.53
N SER A 119 6.52 50.00 0.93
CA SER A 119 7.79 50.56 0.47
C SER A 119 7.58 51.58 -0.66
N ASN A 120 6.71 51.26 -1.62
CA ASN A 120 6.36 52.16 -2.72
C ASN A 120 5.62 53.43 -2.24
N GLU A 121 4.69 53.30 -1.29
CA GLU A 121 3.99 54.44 -0.69
C GLU A 121 4.94 55.35 0.11
N ALA A 122 5.87 54.78 0.88
CA ALA A 122 6.88 55.53 1.62
C ALA A 122 7.82 56.32 0.67
N ILE A 123 8.23 55.72 -0.44
CA ILE A 123 9.05 56.39 -1.47
C ILE A 123 8.28 57.52 -2.15
N CYS A 124 7.00 57.31 -2.46
CA CYS A 124 6.14 58.32 -3.08
C CYS A 124 5.89 59.50 -2.13
N GLY A 125 5.60 59.23 -0.85
CA GLY A 125 5.44 60.24 0.19
C GLY A 125 6.71 61.08 0.41
N SER A 126 7.89 60.44 0.43
CA SER A 126 9.18 61.13 0.56
C SER A 126 9.51 62.03 -0.64
N ARG A 127 9.13 61.63 -1.86
CA ARG A 127 9.28 62.48 -3.07
C ARG A 127 8.33 63.67 -3.05
N ARG A 128 7.08 63.48 -2.63
CA ARG A 128 6.08 64.56 -2.54
C ARG A 128 6.47 65.60 -1.49
N ALA A 129 6.99 65.18 -0.33
CA ALA A 129 7.47 66.09 0.72
C ALA A 129 8.66 66.96 0.26
N ARG A 130 9.58 66.39 -0.53
CA ARG A 130 10.71 67.14 -1.12
C ARG A 130 10.30 68.12 -2.21
N SER A 131 9.20 67.87 -2.93
CA SER A 131 8.72 68.77 -3.98
C SER A 131 7.89 69.94 -3.46
N ALA A 132 7.41 69.89 -2.21
CA ALA A 132 6.63 70.95 -1.58
C ALA A 132 7.47 71.92 -0.73
N THR A 133 8.79 71.67 -0.64
CA THR A 133 9.75 72.49 0.13
C THR A 133 10.69 73.32 -0.75
N LEU A 134 10.46 73.32 -2.07
CA LEU A 134 11.03 74.21 -3.08
C LEU A 134 9.94 75.17 -3.56
#